data_AF-A0A3Q8ZH36-F1
#
_entry.id   AF-A0A3Q8ZH36-F1
#
_cell.length_a   1.000
_cell.length_b   1.000
_cell.length_c   1.000
_cell.angle_alpha   90.00
_cell.angle_beta   90.00
_cell.angle_gamma   90.00
#
_symmetry.space_group_name_H-M   'P 1'
#
loop_
_entity.id
_entity.type
_entity.pdbx_description
1 polymer ?
#
loop_
_entity_poly.entity_id
_entity_poly.type
_entity_poly.pdbx_seq_one_letter_code
_entity_poly.pdbx_strand_id
1 'polypeptide(L)'
;MTDRTTAYFDDLVGRFAHATAIVRKPVAGARPNDCHANCERFVEANNGFQIVRGWLFVSANYFFPHSVVRERSSGRSVDVTPDISNSGPIRFVEHIGSEEDFQILRVGRNGGWAHPQSTGSPSDHSPQFEIPAD
;
A
#
# COMPACT_ATOMS: atom_id res chain seq x y z
N MET A 1 10.80 16.11 -2.93
CA MET A 1 10.38 15.11 -1.92
C MET A 1 11.26 15.35 -0.71
N THR A 2 10.70 15.55 0.49
CA THR A 2 11.54 15.79 1.69
C THR A 2 12.14 14.48 2.17
N ASP A 3 13.23 14.53 2.94
CA ASP A 3 13.87 13.33 3.52
C ASP A 3 12.88 12.47 4.31
N ARG A 4 11.93 13.11 4.99
CA ARG A 4 10.87 12.40 5.74
C ARG A 4 9.89 11.67 4.81
N THR A 5 9.53 12.26 3.68
CA THR A 5 8.68 11.59 2.69
C THR A 5 9.39 10.38 2.09
N THR A 6 10.68 10.51 1.76
CA THR A 6 11.48 9.39 1.24
C THR A 6 11.56 8.26 2.27
N ALA A 7 11.95 8.58 3.51
CA ALA A 7 12.06 7.59 4.59
C ALA A 7 10.74 6.86 4.87
N TYR A 8 9.61 7.58 4.83
CA TYR A 8 8.29 6.94 4.96
C TYR A 8 8.04 5.90 3.87
N PHE A 9 8.41 6.22 2.63
CA PHE A 9 8.18 5.32 1.50
C PHE A 9 9.17 4.15 1.45
N ASP A 10 10.41 4.36 1.89
CA ASP A 10 11.37 3.28 2.10
C ASP A 10 10.84 2.27 3.15
N ASP A 11 10.36 2.79 4.29
CA ASP A 11 9.70 1.98 5.33
C ASP A 11 8.45 1.26 4.79
N LEU A 12 7.61 1.97 4.02
CA LEU A 12 6.41 1.40 3.43
C LEU A 12 6.73 0.20 2.53
N VAL A 13 7.78 0.29 1.70
CA VAL A 13 8.25 -0.84 0.87
C VAL A 13 8.81 -1.95 1.76
N GLY A 14 9.57 -1.64 2.81
CA GLY A 14 10.03 -2.63 3.79
C GLY A 14 8.89 -3.42 4.44
N ARG A 15 7.74 -2.76 4.69
CA ARG A 15 6.54 -3.39 5.25
C ARG A 15 5.75 -4.26 4.26
N PHE A 16 6.08 -4.26 2.97
CA PHE A 16 5.39 -5.07 1.96
C PHE A 16 5.40 -6.57 2.29
N ALA A 17 6.50 -7.09 2.86
CA ALA A 17 6.60 -8.50 3.28
C ALA A 17 5.53 -8.90 4.32
N HIS A 18 5.03 -7.93 5.08
CA HIS A 18 4.00 -8.10 6.10
C HIS A 18 2.63 -7.59 5.64
N ALA A 19 2.46 -7.24 4.36
CA ALA A 19 1.22 -6.71 3.83
C ALA A 19 0.08 -7.73 3.93
N THR A 20 -1.06 -7.25 4.41
CA THR A 20 -2.27 -8.07 4.57
C THR A 20 -2.93 -8.27 3.21
N ALA A 21 -3.28 -9.52 2.88
CA ALA A 21 -4.13 -9.79 1.73
C ALA A 21 -5.58 -9.39 2.06
N ILE A 22 -6.10 -8.38 1.38
CA ILE A 22 -7.46 -7.87 1.62
C ILE A 22 -8.45 -8.57 0.69
N VAL A 23 -9.55 -9.04 1.27
CA VAL A 23 -10.68 -9.57 0.52
C VAL A 23 -11.51 -8.40 0.00
N ARG A 24 -11.84 -8.44 -1.30
CA ARG A 24 -12.78 -7.51 -1.90
C ARG A 24 -14.22 -7.96 -1.67
N LYS A 25 -15.04 -7.06 -1.17
CA LYS A 25 -16.48 -7.23 -0.98
C LYS A 25 -17.19 -5.94 -1.41
N PRO A 26 -17.30 -5.71 -2.73
CA PRO A 26 -17.97 -4.51 -3.24
C PRO A 26 -19.39 -4.41 -2.69
N VAL A 27 -19.77 -3.22 -2.25
CA VAL A 27 -21.10 -2.96 -1.70
C VAL A 27 -21.97 -2.22 -2.70
N ALA A 28 -23.29 -2.37 -2.57
CA ALA A 28 -24.25 -1.69 -3.44
C ALA A 28 -24.02 -0.16 -3.40
N GLY A 29 -23.97 0.47 -4.56
CA GLY A 29 -23.76 1.92 -4.69
C GLY A 29 -22.30 2.40 -4.61
N ALA A 30 -21.35 1.51 -4.29
CA ALA A 30 -19.93 1.85 -4.36
C ALA A 30 -19.46 2.08 -5.79
N ARG A 31 -18.52 3.02 -5.99
CA ARG A 31 -18.02 3.41 -7.31
C ARG A 31 -16.58 2.92 -7.52
N PRO A 32 -16.22 2.39 -8.70
CA PRO A 32 -14.83 2.08 -9.03
C PRO A 32 -13.92 3.28 -8.82
N ASN A 33 -12.71 3.04 -8.32
CA ASN A 33 -11.68 4.07 -8.07
C ASN A 33 -12.06 5.17 -7.04
N ASP A 34 -13.21 5.06 -6.36
CA ASP A 34 -13.66 6.00 -5.32
C ASP A 34 -13.45 5.43 -3.91
N CYS A 35 -12.30 4.78 -3.67
CA CYS A 35 -12.08 3.95 -2.48
C CYS A 35 -12.23 4.69 -1.15
N HIS A 36 -11.86 5.97 -1.10
CA HIS A 36 -12.00 6.80 0.09
C HIS A 36 -13.46 7.11 0.40
N ALA A 37 -14.21 7.67 -0.55
CA ALA A 37 -15.60 8.05 -0.32
C ALA A 37 -16.53 6.82 -0.20
N ASN A 38 -16.19 5.70 -0.85
CA ASN A 38 -16.90 4.43 -0.63
C ASN A 38 -16.76 3.97 0.83
N CYS A 39 -15.56 4.04 1.40
CA CYS A 39 -15.35 3.69 2.80
C CYS A 39 -16.10 4.64 3.74
N GLU A 40 -16.08 5.94 3.46
CA GLU A 40 -16.80 6.97 4.24
C GLU A 40 -18.30 6.69 4.26
N ARG A 41 -18.94 6.56 3.10
CA ARG A 41 -20.37 6.21 3.00
C ARG A 41 -20.69 4.88 3.68
N PHE A 42 -19.80 3.90 3.58
CA PHE A 42 -20.01 2.60 4.21
C PHE A 42 -20.01 2.70 5.73
N VAL A 43 -19.04 3.38 6.34
CA VAL A 43 -18.97 3.49 7.80
C VAL A 43 -20.07 4.37 8.38
N GLU A 44 -20.53 5.39 7.64
CA GLU A 44 -21.70 6.20 8.01
C GLU A 44 -22.96 5.35 8.16
N ALA A 45 -23.15 4.35 7.30
CA ALA A 45 -24.27 3.42 7.37
C ALA A 45 -24.01 2.20 8.29
N ASN A 46 -22.77 1.96 8.69
CA ASN A 46 -22.35 0.74 9.41
C ASN A 46 -21.40 1.07 10.58
N ASN A 47 -21.98 1.50 11.71
CA ASN A 47 -21.24 1.92 12.92
C ASN A 47 -20.27 0.87 13.49
N GLY A 48 -20.45 -0.41 13.16
CA GLY A 48 -19.54 -1.50 13.54
C GLY A 48 -18.19 -1.48 12.82
N PHE A 49 -17.96 -0.54 11.90
CA PHE A 49 -16.76 -0.44 11.08
C PHE A 49 -16.01 0.88 11.31
N GLN A 50 -14.76 0.89 10.88
CA GLN A 50 -13.92 2.08 10.81
C GLN A 50 -13.13 2.12 9.52
N ILE A 51 -12.77 3.31 9.07
CA ILE A 51 -11.92 3.52 7.91
C ILE A 51 -10.48 3.23 8.31
N VAL A 52 -9.74 2.56 7.44
CA VAL A 52 -8.29 2.36 7.54
C VAL A 52 -7.64 2.91 6.29
N ARG A 53 -6.79 3.92 6.47
CA ARG A 53 -5.97 4.49 5.39
C ARG A 53 -4.73 3.63 5.18
N GLY A 54 -4.23 3.58 3.95
CA GLY A 54 -3.03 2.83 3.64
C GLY A 54 -2.72 2.81 2.16
N TRP A 55 -1.99 1.77 1.76
CA TRP A 55 -1.39 1.65 0.45
C TRP A 55 -1.67 0.28 -0.12
N LEU A 56 -2.25 0.24 -1.32
CA LEU A 56 -2.52 -0.98 -2.06
C LEU A 56 -1.36 -1.25 -3.01
N PHE A 57 -0.76 -2.43 -2.91
CA PHE A 57 0.43 -2.81 -3.68
C PHE A 57 0.04 -3.69 -4.87
N VAL A 58 0.41 -3.24 -6.07
CA VAL A 58 0.34 -4.02 -7.30
C VAL A 58 1.61 -4.86 -7.47
N SER A 59 2.75 -4.30 -7.05
CA SER A 59 4.03 -4.99 -6.93
C SER A 59 4.81 -4.40 -5.75
N ALA A 60 5.93 -5.00 -5.36
CA ALA A 60 6.73 -4.53 -4.22
C ALA A 60 7.13 -3.04 -4.30
N ASN A 61 7.27 -2.49 -5.53
CA ASN A 61 7.69 -1.11 -5.76
C ASN A 61 6.61 -0.26 -6.44
N TYR A 62 5.40 -0.78 -6.66
CA TYR A 62 4.31 -0.01 -7.27
C TYR A 62 3.03 -0.13 -6.44
N PHE A 63 2.61 1.00 -5.89
CA PHE A 63 1.49 1.07 -4.97
C PHE A 63 0.75 2.41 -5.09
N PHE A 64 -0.49 2.44 -4.60
CA PHE A 64 -1.31 3.65 -4.58
C PHE A 64 -2.02 3.84 -3.23
N PRO A 65 -2.32 5.10 -2.87
CA PRO A 65 -3.16 5.42 -1.72
C PRO A 65 -4.50 4.70 -1.84
N HIS A 66 -4.93 4.04 -0.77
CA HIS A 66 -6.20 3.31 -0.75
C HIS A 66 -6.85 3.40 0.62
N SER A 67 -8.13 3.08 0.69
CA SER A 67 -8.83 2.91 1.96
C SER A 67 -9.61 1.62 1.94
N VAL A 68 -9.61 0.98 3.10
CA VAL A 68 -10.42 -0.20 3.39
C VAL A 68 -11.23 0.07 4.64
N VAL A 69 -12.21 -0.78 4.93
CA VAL A 69 -12.93 -0.74 6.21
C VAL A 69 -12.50 -1.90 7.08
N ARG A 70 -12.40 -1.65 8.38
CA ARG A 70 -12.09 -2.66 9.39
C ARG A 70 -13.28 -2.84 10.32
N GLU A 71 -13.74 -4.08 10.44
CA GLU A 71 -14.76 -4.45 11.41
C GLU A 71 -14.18 -4.31 12.83
N ARG A 72 -14.82 -3.52 13.69
CA ARG A 72 -14.31 -3.20 15.02
C ARG A 72 -14.23 -4.41 15.95
N SER A 73 -15.19 -5.34 15.83
CA SER A 73 -15.29 -6.51 16.69
C SER A 73 -14.25 -7.59 16.36
N SER A 74 -13.97 -7.81 15.06
CA SER A 74 -13.07 -8.88 14.60
C SER A 74 -11.69 -8.39 14.21
N GLY A 75 -11.51 -7.07 14.00
CA GLY A 75 -10.30 -6.50 13.44
C GLY A 75 -10.08 -6.80 11.95
N ARG A 76 -11.03 -7.52 11.29
CA ARG A 76 -10.89 -7.92 9.89
C ARG A 76 -11.11 -6.74 8.95
N SER A 77 -10.18 -6.55 8.02
CA SER A 77 -10.28 -5.55 6.97
C SER A 77 -10.88 -6.11 5.67
N VAL A 78 -11.72 -5.32 5.01
CA VAL A 78 -12.31 -5.62 3.70
C VAL A 78 -12.29 -4.39 2.80
N ASP A 79 -12.07 -4.59 1.50
CA ASP A 79 -12.18 -3.53 0.51
C ASP A 79 -13.58 -3.52 -0.09
N VAL A 80 -14.31 -2.43 0.13
CA VAL A 80 -15.68 -2.22 -0.34
C VAL A 80 -15.76 -1.61 -1.74
N THR A 81 -14.60 -1.30 -2.33
CA THR A 81 -14.49 -0.69 -3.65
C THR A 81 -14.63 -1.76 -4.75
N PRO A 82 -15.50 -1.55 -5.75
CA PRO A 82 -15.57 -2.43 -6.92
C PRO A 82 -14.25 -2.41 -7.69
N ASP A 83 -13.75 -3.60 -8.02
CA ASP A 83 -12.62 -3.77 -8.93
C ASP A 83 -13.09 -4.34 -10.26
N ILE A 84 -13.01 -3.52 -11.31
CA ILE A 84 -13.41 -3.89 -12.67
C ILE A 84 -12.45 -4.92 -13.26
N SER A 85 -11.20 -4.94 -12.81
CA SER A 85 -10.17 -5.85 -13.35
C SER A 85 -10.30 -7.29 -12.85
N ASN A 86 -11.18 -7.53 -11.85
CA ASN A 86 -11.32 -8.81 -11.16
C ASN A 86 -9.96 -9.38 -10.71
N SER A 87 -9.08 -8.50 -10.25
CA SER A 87 -7.78 -8.90 -9.72
C SER A 87 -7.98 -9.67 -8.41
N GLY A 88 -7.09 -10.65 -8.15
CA GLY A 88 -7.13 -11.46 -6.94
C GLY A 88 -6.95 -10.65 -5.65
N PRO A 89 -6.82 -11.31 -4.49
CA PRO A 89 -6.55 -10.62 -3.23
C PRO A 89 -5.31 -9.73 -3.35
N ILE A 90 -5.44 -8.45 -2.97
CA ILE A 90 -4.34 -7.49 -3.08
C ILE A 90 -3.72 -7.24 -1.72
N ARG A 91 -2.40 -7.02 -1.74
CA ARG A 91 -1.58 -6.65 -0.58
C ARG A 91 -1.87 -5.21 -0.19
N PHE A 92 -2.24 -5.01 1.06
CA PHE A 92 -2.49 -3.71 1.66
C PHE A 92 -1.57 -3.52 2.86
N VAL A 93 -0.95 -2.35 2.93
CA VAL A 93 -0.19 -1.90 4.10
C VAL A 93 -0.89 -0.69 4.70
N GLU A 94 -1.28 -0.80 5.97
CA GLU A 94 -1.90 0.30 6.71
C GLU A 94 -0.93 1.48 6.85
N HIS A 95 -1.46 2.69 6.73
CA HIS A 95 -0.71 3.90 6.99
C HIS A 95 -0.39 4.02 8.49
N ILE A 96 0.86 4.33 8.80
CA ILE A 96 1.28 4.67 10.17
C ILE A 96 1.43 6.18 10.22
N GLY A 97 0.58 6.83 11.01
CA GLY A 97 0.53 8.29 11.11
C GLY A 97 -0.91 8.80 11.28
N SER A 98 -1.07 10.11 11.22
CA SER A 98 -2.38 10.75 11.29
C SER A 98 -3.10 10.75 9.93
N GLU A 99 -4.40 11.05 9.94
CA GLU A 99 -5.14 11.30 8.69
C GLU A 99 -4.51 12.46 7.89
N GLU A 100 -4.02 13.50 8.56
CA GLU A 100 -3.34 14.63 7.93
C GLU A 100 -2.06 14.21 7.21
N ASP A 101 -1.22 13.39 7.87
CA ASP A 101 -0.01 12.83 7.26
C ASP A 101 -0.36 12.01 6.01
N PHE A 102 -1.41 11.20 6.09
CA PHE A 102 -1.88 10.44 4.94
C PHE A 102 -2.28 11.34 3.78
N GLN A 103 -3.05 12.42 4.03
CA GLN A 103 -3.46 13.36 2.99
C GLN A 103 -2.25 14.03 2.33
N ILE A 104 -1.25 14.45 3.12
CA ILE A 104 0.00 15.03 2.62
C ILE A 104 0.76 14.03 1.74
N LEU A 105 0.96 12.80 2.22
CA LEU A 105 1.69 11.75 1.51
C LEU A 105 0.97 11.28 0.24
N ARG A 106 -0.36 11.40 0.18
CA ARG A 106 -1.19 11.02 -0.96
C ARG A 106 -1.09 12.00 -2.14
N VAL A 107 -0.77 13.27 -1.91
CA VAL A 107 -0.77 14.30 -2.97
C VAL A 107 0.05 13.87 -4.18
N GLY A 108 -0.58 13.86 -5.36
CA GLY A 108 0.05 13.47 -6.62
C GLY A 108 0.21 11.97 -6.87
N ARG A 109 -0.34 11.08 -6.01
CA ARG A 109 -0.14 9.62 -6.10
C ARG A 109 -1.41 8.81 -6.33
N ASN A 110 -2.54 9.45 -6.62
CA ASN A 110 -3.82 8.76 -6.86
C ASN A 110 -3.79 7.77 -8.02
N GLY A 111 -2.91 7.98 -9.02
CA GLY A 111 -2.72 7.07 -10.14
C GLY A 111 -1.73 5.93 -9.88
N GLY A 112 -1.18 5.84 -8.66
CA GLY A 112 -0.05 4.99 -8.33
C GLY A 112 1.28 5.71 -8.36
N TRP A 113 2.22 5.14 -7.62
CA TRP A 113 3.57 5.64 -7.51
C TRP A 113 4.56 4.48 -7.58
N ALA A 114 5.56 4.62 -8.45
CA ALA A 114 6.69 3.72 -8.54
C ALA A 114 7.78 4.21 -7.58
N HIS A 115 8.03 3.45 -6.52
CA HIS A 115 9.13 3.73 -5.62
C HIS A 115 10.45 3.39 -6.34
N PRO A 116 11.45 4.31 -6.35
CA PRO A 116 12.74 4.04 -6.96
C PRO A 116 13.35 2.78 -6.32
N GLN A 117 13.82 1.86 -7.15
CA GLN A 117 14.65 0.78 -6.62
C GLN A 117 15.92 1.41 -6.06
N SER A 118 16.28 1.08 -4.82
CA SER A 118 17.62 1.36 -4.33
C SER A 118 18.58 0.69 -5.31
N THR A 119 19.28 1.49 -6.11
CA THR A 119 20.36 0.99 -6.95
C THR A 119 21.45 0.57 -5.98
N GLY A 120 21.39 -0.68 -5.51
CA GLY A 120 22.53 -1.30 -4.87
C GLY A 120 23.66 -1.23 -5.89
N SER A 121 24.67 -0.40 -5.64
CA SER A 121 25.96 -0.58 -6.29
C SER A 121 26.45 -1.97 -5.91
N PRO A 122 26.69 -2.89 -6.85
CA PRO A 122 27.48 -4.07 -6.54
C PRO A 122 28.93 -3.59 -6.43
N SER A 123 29.32 -3.10 -5.26
CA SER A 123 30.72 -3.07 -4.86
C SER A 123 31.05 -4.44 -4.29
N ASP A 124 31.07 -5.46 -5.15
CA ASP A 124 31.65 -6.75 -4.81
C ASP A 124 32.99 -6.86 -5.51
N HIS A 125 34.03 -6.37 -4.82
CA HIS A 125 35.40 -6.69 -5.13
C HIS A 125 35.57 -8.20 -5.01
N SER A 126 35.43 -8.91 -6.13
CA SER A 126 35.97 -10.25 -6.24
C SER A 126 37.49 -10.16 -6.09
N PRO A 127 38.13 -10.83 -5.11
CA PRO A 127 39.57 -10.96 -5.12
C PRO A 127 39.96 -11.85 -6.30
N GLN A 128 40.74 -11.30 -7.24
CA GLN A 128 41.38 -12.11 -8.27
C GLN A 128 42.40 -13.01 -7.58
N PHE A 129 42.09 -14.30 -7.45
CA PHE A 129 43.10 -15.32 -7.20
C PHE A 129 43.81 -15.61 -8.53
N GLU A 130 45.03 -15.11 -8.68
CA GLU A 130 45.96 -15.60 -9.68
C GLU A 130 46.43 -17.01 -9.26
N ILE A 131 46.16 -18.00 -10.10
CA ILE A 131 46.74 -19.34 -9.97
C ILE A 131 48.05 -19.33 -10.78
N PRO A 132 49.21 -19.67 -10.21
CA PRO A 132 50.44 -19.80 -10.98
C PRO A 132 50.37 -21.05 -11.85
N ALA A 133 50.82 -20.92 -13.09
CA ALA A 133 50.95 -22.02 -14.04
C ALA A 133 52.20 -22.85 -13.73
N ASP A 134 52.05 -24.17 -13.75
CA ASP A 134 53.13 -25.14 -13.93
C ASP A 134 53.22 -25.57 -15.40
#